data_AF-C4WQ85-F1
#
_entry.id   AF-C4WQ85-F1
#
_cell.length_a   1.000
_cell.length_b   1.000
_cell.length_c   1.000
_cell.angle_alpha   90.00
_cell.angle_beta   90.00
_cell.angle_gamma   90.00
#
_symmetry.space_group_name_H-M   'P 1'
#
loop_
_entity.id
_entity.type
_entity.pdbx_description
1 polymer ?
#
loop_
_entity_poly.entity_id
_entity_poly.type
_entity_poly.pdbx_seq_one_letter_code
_entity_poly.pdbx_strand_id
1 'polypeptide(L)'
;MKAENRVGISRLVLSRRERAVMLEPRGKGIVLWTLRYGDEVRDEDLYFARIGNEKAGSDALPLIEKFIKKQTRDWSPDLVHDPVQERLLDIIADKKKSLKKPVKAKSKKAETEPATGNVINIMDALRNSLKKETSKTK
;
A
#
# COMPACT_ATOMS: atom_id res chain seq x y z
N MET A 1 6.45 6.40 36.71
CA MET A 1 7.21 6.84 35.51
C MET A 1 7.32 8.36 35.46
N LYS A 2 6.26 9.13 35.16
CA LYS A 2 6.36 10.60 35.02
C LYS A 2 6.77 11.33 36.31
N ALA A 3 6.16 10.99 37.45
CA ALA A 3 6.42 11.66 38.72
C ALA A 3 7.87 11.49 39.22
N GLU A 4 8.52 10.39 38.85
CA GLU A 4 9.89 10.06 39.28
C GLU A 4 10.92 10.26 38.15
N ASN A 5 10.53 10.83 37.01
CA ASN A 5 11.37 10.96 35.82
C ASN A 5 12.04 9.63 35.39
N ARG A 6 11.29 8.53 35.43
CA ARG A 6 11.75 7.19 35.06
C ARG A 6 11.12 6.71 33.76
N VAL A 7 11.90 5.95 33.01
CA VAL A 7 11.45 5.16 31.85
C VAL A 7 11.31 3.68 32.24
N GLY A 8 10.39 2.98 31.60
CA GLY A 8 10.24 1.53 31.76
C GLY A 8 11.02 0.78 30.67
N ILE A 9 11.76 -0.26 31.03
CA ILE A 9 12.36 -1.19 30.05
C ILE A 9 11.55 -2.48 30.08
N SER A 10 11.18 -2.98 28.91
CA SER A 10 10.44 -4.23 28.77
C SER A 10 10.84 -4.94 27.48
N ARG A 11 10.26 -6.12 27.27
CA ARG A 11 10.36 -6.86 26.01
C ARG A 11 8.95 -7.03 25.44
N LEU A 12 8.82 -6.79 24.14
CA LEU A 12 7.56 -6.89 23.43
C LEU A 12 7.76 -7.75 22.19
N VAL A 13 6.86 -8.71 21.98
CA VAL A 13 6.82 -9.47 20.73
C VAL A 13 6.08 -8.65 19.68
N LEU A 14 6.82 -8.14 18.71
CA LEU A 14 6.26 -7.47 17.54
C LEU A 14 6.32 -8.43 16.35
N SER A 15 5.15 -8.74 15.81
CA SER A 15 4.94 -9.75 14.77
C SER A 15 5.37 -11.16 15.20
N ARG A 16 6.64 -11.54 14.99
CA ARG A 16 7.18 -12.87 15.30
C ARG A 16 8.52 -12.82 16.06
N ARG A 17 8.99 -11.63 16.44
CA ARG A 17 10.28 -11.45 17.11
C ARG A 17 10.10 -10.61 18.37
N GLU A 18 10.75 -11.05 19.43
CA GLU A 18 10.86 -10.29 20.66
C GLU A 18 11.86 -9.15 20.49
N ARG A 19 11.46 -7.95 20.90
CA ARG A 19 12.28 -6.75 20.84
C ARG A 19 12.37 -6.13 22.22
N ALA A 20 13.55 -5.62 22.57
CA ALA A 20 13.69 -4.75 23.72
C ALA A 20 13.02 -3.41 23.42
N VAL A 21 12.24 -2.90 24.37
CA VAL A 21 11.50 -1.65 24.23
C VAL A 21 11.68 -0.76 25.45
N MET A 22 11.67 0.56 25.23
CA MET A 22 11.66 1.58 26.27
C MET A 22 10.32 2.33 26.23
N LEU A 23 9.69 2.43 27.39
CA LEU A 23 8.42 3.10 27.60
C LEU A 23 8.66 4.44 28.28
N GLU A 24 8.39 5.52 27.57
CA GLU A 24 8.55 6.88 28.04
C GLU A 24 7.16 7.53 28.29
N PRO A 25 6.88 8.06 29.49
CA PRO A 25 5.61 8.73 29.75
C PRO A 25 5.52 10.06 28.99
N ARG A 26 4.51 10.22 28.13
CA ARG A 26 4.31 11.44 27.32
C ARG A 26 2.88 11.96 27.46
N GLY A 27 2.72 13.11 28.10
CA GLY A 27 1.39 13.72 28.30
C GLY A 27 0.48 12.82 29.13
N LYS A 28 -0.63 12.36 28.52
CA LYS A 28 -1.60 11.40 29.08
C LYS A 28 -1.33 9.95 28.66
N GLY A 29 -0.30 9.69 27.85
CA GLY A 29 0.01 8.38 27.30
C GLY A 29 1.47 7.98 27.47
N ILE A 30 1.91 7.04 26.64
CA ILE A 30 3.27 6.48 26.65
C ILE A 30 3.78 6.44 25.21
N VAL A 31 5.04 6.82 25.01
CA VAL A 31 5.79 6.60 23.77
C VAL A 31 6.60 5.32 23.94
N LEU A 32 6.49 4.43 22.96
CA LEU A 32 7.25 3.19 22.91
C LEU A 32 8.40 3.33 21.91
N TRP A 33 9.62 3.23 22.42
CA TRP A 33 10.83 3.20 21.62
C TRP A 33 11.29 1.74 21.47
N THR A 34 11.52 1.30 20.24
CA THR A 34 12.15 0.00 19.99
C THR A 34 13.66 0.16 20.08
N LEU A 35 14.31 -0.64 20.92
CA LEU A 35 15.75 -0.59 21.14
C LEU A 35 16.47 -1.57 20.20
N ARG A 36 17.70 -1.20 19.82
CA ARG A 36 18.64 -2.07 19.11
C ARG A 36 19.46 -2.86 20.14
N TYR A 37 19.75 -4.11 19.85
CA TYR A 37 20.67 -4.89 20.68
C TYR A 37 22.12 -4.48 20.40
N GLY A 38 23.03 -4.77 21.34
CA GLY A 38 24.43 -4.32 21.24
C GLY A 38 25.17 -4.86 20.03
N ASP A 39 24.81 -6.05 19.56
CA ASP A 39 25.32 -6.68 18.34
C ASP A 39 24.76 -6.06 17.04
N GLU A 40 23.68 -5.29 17.11
CA GLU A 40 23.10 -4.58 15.96
C GLU A 40 23.69 -3.17 15.76
N VAL A 41 24.39 -2.65 16.78
CA VAL A 41 25.08 -1.35 16.72
C VAL A 41 26.48 -1.59 16.18
N ARG A 42 26.77 -0.97 15.04
CA ARG A 42 28.11 -1.08 14.45
C ARG A 42 29.04 -0.07 15.09
N ASP A 43 30.30 -0.48 15.25
CA ASP A 43 31.36 0.39 15.74
C ASP A 43 31.58 1.56 14.76
N GLU A 44 31.56 2.78 15.29
CA GLU A 44 31.72 4.01 14.51
C GLU A 44 33.16 4.20 14.04
N ASP A 45 34.15 3.71 14.80
CA ASP A 45 35.57 3.87 14.49
C ASP A 45 35.91 3.23 13.15
N LEU A 46 35.27 2.10 12.83
CA LEU A 46 35.45 1.40 11.54
C LEU A 46 35.00 2.24 10.34
N TYR A 47 34.00 3.11 10.50
CA TYR A 47 33.47 3.95 9.43
C TYR A 47 34.22 5.27 9.32
N PHE A 48 34.61 5.85 10.45
CA PHE A 48 35.27 7.16 10.51
C PHE A 48 36.81 7.07 10.49
N ALA A 49 37.41 5.87 10.50
CA ALA A 49 38.87 5.68 10.47
C ALA A 49 39.62 6.46 9.38
N ARG A 50 38.96 6.76 8.25
CA ARG A 50 39.55 7.49 7.11
C ARG A 50 39.33 9.00 7.18
N ILE A 51 38.50 9.47 8.11
CA ILE A 51 38.19 10.89 8.29
C ILE A 51 39.13 11.41 9.38
N GLY A 52 40.09 12.25 8.98
CA GLY A 52 41.00 12.90 9.92
C GLY A 52 40.24 13.85 10.85
N ASN A 53 40.80 14.09 12.05
CA ASN A 53 40.21 14.98 13.06
C ASN A 53 40.48 16.47 12.73
N GLU A 54 40.46 16.81 11.44
CA GLU A 54 40.74 18.14 10.94
C GLU A 54 39.54 19.05 11.17
N LYS A 55 39.79 20.25 11.68
CA LYS A 55 38.73 21.25 11.84
C LYS A 55 38.27 21.67 10.44
N ALA A 56 36.96 21.70 10.23
CA ALA A 56 36.37 22.23 8.99
C ALA A 56 36.91 23.64 8.71
N GLY A 57 37.19 23.93 7.43
CA GLY A 57 37.76 25.21 7.01
C GLY A 57 36.91 26.39 7.50
N SER A 58 37.57 27.39 8.09
CA SER A 58 36.95 28.55 8.73
C SER A 58 35.99 29.32 7.82
N ASP A 59 36.22 29.27 6.51
CA ASP A 59 35.50 30.08 5.53
C ASP A 59 34.27 29.35 4.98
N ALA A 60 34.28 28.01 5.00
CA ALA A 60 33.16 27.19 4.53
C ALA A 60 32.05 27.09 5.58
N LEU A 61 32.40 27.06 6.88
CA LEU A 61 31.44 26.94 7.98
C LEU A 61 30.37 28.06 7.98
N PRO A 62 30.71 29.36 7.88
CA PRO A 62 29.72 30.43 7.86
C PRO A 62 28.78 30.37 6.65
N LEU A 63 29.26 29.86 5.51
CA LEU A 63 28.47 29.73 4.29
C LEU A 63 27.45 28.58 4.42
N ILE A 64 27.87 27.45 4.99
CA ILE A 64 26.99 26.32 5.30
C ILE A 64 25.94 26.74 6.34
N GLU A 65 26.34 27.47 7.39
CA GLU A 65 25.38 27.98 8.39
C GLU A 65 24.32 28.90 7.78
N LYS A 66 24.72 29.82 6.89
CA LYS A 66 23.76 30.66 6.15
C LYS A 66 22.82 29.83 5.30
N PHE A 67 23.31 28.76 4.67
CA PHE A 67 22.48 27.86 3.89
C PHE A 67 21.47 27.09 4.76
N ILE A 68 21.91 26.55 5.90
CA ILE A 68 21.03 25.89 6.88
C ILE A 68 19.97 26.86 7.35
N LYS A 69 20.33 28.09 7.77
CA LYS A 69 19.36 29.12 8.20
C LYS A 69 18.36 29.46 7.10
N LYS A 70 18.80 29.57 5.85
CA LYS A 70 17.92 29.85 4.70
C LYS A 70 16.93 28.71 4.43
N GLN A 71 17.33 27.46 4.66
CA GLN A 71 16.48 26.28 4.45
C GLN A 71 15.71 25.83 5.69
N THR A 72 16.01 26.41 6.85
CA THR A 72 15.31 26.11 8.10
C THR A 72 13.88 26.62 8.02
N ARG A 73 12.93 25.77 8.37
CA ARG A 73 11.50 26.09 8.42
C ARG A 73 10.91 25.45 9.66
N ASP A 74 9.82 26.05 10.15
CA ASP A 74 9.05 25.44 11.23
C ASP A 74 8.45 24.13 10.75
N TRP A 75 8.51 23.12 11.62
CA TRP A 75 7.93 21.82 11.32
C TRP A 75 6.41 21.92 11.20
N SER A 76 5.86 21.42 10.09
CA SER A 76 4.45 21.11 9.97
C SER A 76 4.27 19.65 9.50
N PRO A 77 3.19 18.96 9.91
CA PRO A 77 2.90 17.61 9.43
C PRO A 77 2.82 17.49 7.91
N ASP A 78 2.46 18.59 7.23
CA ASP A 78 2.35 18.65 5.77
C ASP A 78 3.71 18.64 5.06
N LEU A 79 4.85 18.73 5.78
CA LEU A 79 6.17 18.64 5.16
C LEU A 79 6.55 17.21 4.75
N VAL A 80 5.88 16.19 5.31
CA VAL A 80 6.17 14.79 5.03
C VAL A 80 4.90 14.11 4.54
N HIS A 81 4.88 13.81 3.25
CA HIS A 81 3.83 13.05 2.60
C HIS A 81 4.31 11.63 2.27
N ASP A 82 3.37 10.69 2.15
CA ASP A 82 3.63 9.33 1.67
C ASP A 82 3.42 9.28 0.15
N PRO A 83 4.49 9.39 -0.67
CA PRO A 83 4.36 9.40 -2.12
C PRO A 83 3.84 8.06 -2.66
N VAL A 84 3.99 6.97 -1.91
CA VAL A 84 3.47 5.65 -2.29
C VAL A 84 1.96 5.63 -2.16
N GLN A 85 1.44 6.12 -1.02
CA GLN A 85 0.00 6.21 -0.80
C GLN A 85 -0.68 7.17 -1.80
N GLU A 86 -0.07 8.33 -2.07
CA GLU A 86 -0.57 9.28 -3.06
C GLU A 86 -0.69 8.63 -4.44
N ARG A 87 0.39 8.02 -4.92
CA ARG A 87 0.41 7.36 -6.22
C ARG A 87 -0.57 6.19 -6.30
N LEU A 88 -0.79 5.49 -5.20
CA LEU A 88 -1.79 4.42 -5.13
C LEU A 88 -3.21 4.98 -5.30
N LEU A 89 -3.52 6.11 -4.66
CA LEU A 89 -4.82 6.77 -4.79
C LEU A 89 -5.07 7.25 -6.22
N ASP A 90 -4.05 7.77 -6.90
CA ASP A 90 -4.13 8.16 -8.32
C ASP A 90 -4.47 6.97 -9.22
N ILE A 91 -3.75 5.86 -9.05
CA ILE A 91 -4.02 4.61 -9.81
C ILE A 91 -5.44 4.12 -9.57
N ILE A 92 -5.93 4.17 -8.31
CA ILE A 92 -7.31 3.79 -7.97
C ILE A 92 -8.31 4.73 -8.66
N ALA A 93 -8.05 6.04 -8.67
CA ALA A 93 -8.91 7.02 -9.32
C ALA A 93 -9.00 6.78 -10.83
N ASP A 94 -7.88 6.48 -11.49
CA ASP A 94 -7.85 6.19 -12.93
C ASP A 94 -8.55 4.89 -13.28
N LYS A 95 -8.40 3.85 -12.47
CA LYS A 95 -9.17 2.61 -12.60
C LYS A 95 -10.67 2.83 -12.39
N LYS A 96 -11.06 3.66 -11.42
CA LYS A 96 -12.47 4.03 -11.21
C LYS A 96 -13.03 4.79 -12.41
N LYS A 97 -12.27 5.70 -13.01
CA LYS A 97 -12.65 6.43 -14.23
C LYS A 97 -12.80 5.49 -15.43
N SER A 98 -11.91 4.52 -15.59
CA SER A 98 -11.99 3.54 -16.69
C SER A 98 -13.18 2.59 -16.54
N LEU A 99 -13.52 2.17 -15.31
CA LEU A 99 -14.72 1.38 -15.00
C LEU A 99 -16.03 2.15 -15.19
N LYS A 100 -16.00 3.49 -15.06
CA LYS A 100 -17.18 4.37 -15.24
C LYS A 100 -17.51 4.69 -16.69
N LYS A 101 -16.80 4.19 -17.71
CA LYS A 101 -17.34 4.24 -19.07
C LYS A 101 -18.53 3.29 -19.11
N PRO A 102 -19.79 3.77 -19.19
CA PRO A 102 -20.87 2.86 -19.50
C PRO A 102 -20.53 2.33 -20.89
N VAL A 103 -20.35 1.01 -21.01
CA VAL A 103 -20.68 0.34 -22.26
C VAL A 103 -22.08 0.84 -22.55
N LYS A 104 -22.24 1.72 -23.55
CA LYS A 104 -23.54 2.15 -24.02
C LYS A 104 -24.24 0.87 -24.49
N ALA A 105 -24.94 0.22 -23.57
CA ALA A 105 -26.02 -0.69 -23.92
C ALA A 105 -26.93 0.16 -24.79
N LYS A 106 -26.95 -0.13 -26.09
CA LYS A 106 -27.93 0.42 -27.03
C LYS A 106 -29.29 -0.12 -26.60
N SER A 107 -29.90 0.48 -25.58
CA SER A 107 -31.33 0.38 -25.33
C SER A 107 -32.03 1.37 -26.26
N LYS A 108 -32.25 0.97 -27.51
CA LYS A 108 -33.34 1.53 -28.30
C LYS A 108 -34.48 0.52 -28.27
N LYS A 109 -35.43 0.87 -27.40
CA LYS A 109 -36.89 0.75 -27.50
C LYS A 109 -37.45 -0.50 -28.19
N ALA A 110 -38.28 -1.20 -27.41
CA ALA A 110 -39.27 -2.14 -27.87
C ALA A 110 -40.09 -1.58 -29.05
N GLU A 111 -40.08 -2.33 -30.15
CA GLU A 111 -41.19 -2.46 -31.07
C GLU A 111 -41.39 -3.96 -31.29
N THR A 112 -42.60 -4.38 -31.00
CA THR A 112 -43.21 -5.70 -31.22
C THR A 112 -42.96 -6.23 -32.63
N GLU A 113 -42.48 -7.47 -32.75
CA GLU A 113 -42.91 -8.41 -33.78
C GLU A 113 -42.53 -9.86 -33.37
N PRO A 114 -43.46 -10.84 -33.47
CA PRO A 114 -43.19 -12.23 -33.15
C PRO A 114 -42.87 -13.00 -34.45
N ALA A 115 -41.75 -13.72 -34.53
CA ALA A 115 -41.64 -14.91 -35.37
C ALA A 115 -40.31 -15.66 -35.16
N THR A 116 -40.46 -16.87 -34.61
CA THR A 116 -39.79 -18.09 -35.09
C THR A 116 -38.26 -18.07 -35.17
N GLY A 117 -37.61 -18.19 -34.02
CA GLY A 117 -36.33 -18.87 -33.98
C GLY A 117 -36.58 -20.36 -34.25
N ASN A 118 -36.01 -20.90 -35.33
CA ASN A 118 -36.03 -22.34 -35.62
C ASN A 118 -35.20 -23.08 -34.56
N VAL A 119 -35.80 -23.30 -33.39
CA VAL A 119 -35.26 -24.16 -32.36
C VAL A 119 -35.51 -25.59 -32.84
N ILE A 120 -34.53 -26.14 -33.53
CA ILE A 120 -34.48 -27.57 -33.77
C ILE A 120 -34.23 -28.20 -32.40
N ASN A 121 -35.31 -28.67 -31.76
CA ASN A 121 -35.21 -29.47 -30.55
C ASN A 121 -34.60 -30.82 -30.95
N ILE A 122 -33.31 -30.99 -30.67
CA ILE A 122 -32.52 -32.17 -31.05
C ILE A 122 -33.17 -33.47 -30.54
N MET A 123 -33.88 -33.40 -29.41
CA MET A 123 -34.60 -34.55 -28.85
C MET A 123 -35.83 -34.95 -29.68
N ASP A 124 -36.53 -33.99 -30.29
CA ASP A 124 -37.67 -34.26 -31.17
C ASP A 124 -37.20 -34.73 -32.55
N ALA A 125 -36.08 -34.19 -33.05
CA ALA A 125 -35.43 -34.68 -34.26
C ALA A 125 -34.97 -36.14 -34.11
N LEU A 126 -34.42 -36.50 -32.94
CA LEU A 126 -34.00 -37.87 -32.63
C LEU A 126 -35.21 -38.84 -32.54
N ARG A 127 -36.30 -38.43 -31.86
CA ARG A 127 -37.52 -39.24 -31.78
C ARG A 127 -38.15 -39.49 -33.15
N ASN A 128 -38.11 -38.49 -34.04
CA ASN A 128 -38.62 -38.65 -35.41
C ASN A 128 -37.72 -39.57 -36.25
N SER A 129 -36.40 -39.57 -36.04
CA SER A 129 -35.49 -40.50 -36.72
C SER A 129 -35.72 -41.95 -36.29
N LEU A 130 -35.87 -42.22 -34.98
CA LEU A 130 -36.13 -43.56 -34.45
C LEU A 130 -37.50 -44.13 -34.84
N LYS A 131 -38.52 -43.28 -34.96
CA LYS A 131 -39.84 -43.68 -35.47
C LYS A 131 -39.81 -44.03 -36.96
N LYS A 132 -38.91 -43.42 -37.75
CA LYS A 132 -38.78 -43.69 -39.19
C LYS A 132 -38.01 -44.98 -39.50
N GLU A 133 -37.11 -45.41 -38.60
CA GLU A 133 -36.43 -46.70 -38.71
C GLU A 133 -37.32 -47.89 -38.35
N THR A 134 -38.24 -47.73 -37.39
CA THR A 134 -39.13 -48.83 -36.96
C THR A 134 -40.29 -49.10 -37.93
N SER A 135 -40.58 -48.19 -38.88
CA SER A 135 -41.63 -48.37 -39.89
C SER A 135 -41.14 -48.96 -41.22
N LYS A 136 -39.86 -49.34 -41.34
CA LYS A 136 -39.27 -49.90 -42.58
C LYS A 136 -38.88 -51.38 -42.51
N THR A 137 -39.26 -52.08 -41.45
CA THR A 137 -39.15 -53.55 -41.37
C THR A 137 -40.55 -54.15 -41.34
N LYS A 138 -41.18 -54.22 -42.51
CA LYS A 138 -42.21 -55.21 -42.87
C LYS A 138 -42.20 -55.40 -44.37
#